data_AF-A0A7S1UN57-F1
#
_entry.id   AF-A0A7S1UN57-F1
#
_cell.length_a   1.000
_cell.length_b   1.000
_cell.length_c   1.000
_cell.angle_alpha   90.00
_cell.angle_beta   90.00
_cell.angle_gamma   90.00
#
_symmetry.space_group_name_H-M   'P 1'
#
loop_
_entity.id
_entity.type
_entity.pdbx_description
1 polymer ?
#
loop_
_entity_poly.entity_id
_entity_poly.type
_entity_poly.pdbx_seq_one_letter_code
_entity_poly.pdbx_strand_id
1 'polypeptide(L)'
;RDCGDYWYIVVNPVLPMLLTHLLGALQRDINQVVDLPYVVNNAFVRDKVVLVDLFQKVGRVELEFLVNSGFGFGFVLGLMQMALWAAKPKPWTLPVAGALVGYVTNWIAIKLLFEPVEPVNVGDMFVVQGLFESRQVEVSDEFGAFMEERVLSSPSLLEELSSGGDDGELYAFLRRQLPYPIPSHILSAAVKAVKEVASNPTSYPELHEYVTRRLDIERTLATRLKRLSALEFEDLLHPVFQEDEITLIATGGVLGLIAGGMQTRLGWGGPGATPKAIATIIGTLAASAAFFWHEKMLAKKDEAPVEVGKAAPIRRRLSLVQPVVK
;
A
#
# COMPACT_ATOMS: atom_id res chain seq x y z
N ARG A 1 6.77 -51.38 7.85
CA ARG A 1 7.80 -50.41 7.41
C ARG A 1 8.31 -50.72 6.00
N ASP A 2 7.91 -51.84 5.37
CA ASP A 2 8.46 -52.30 4.08
C ASP A 2 7.51 -52.15 2.87
N CYS A 3 6.35 -51.51 3.02
CA CYS A 3 5.41 -51.33 1.89
C CYS A 3 5.80 -50.17 0.96
N GLY A 4 6.67 -49.25 1.40
CA GLY A 4 7.05 -48.06 0.63
C GLY A 4 7.80 -48.41 -0.65
N ASP A 5 8.81 -49.28 -0.56
CA ASP A 5 9.65 -49.68 -1.70
C ASP A 5 8.84 -50.47 -2.75
N TYR A 6 7.93 -51.33 -2.29
CA TYR A 6 7.03 -52.05 -3.19
C TYR A 6 6.13 -51.10 -3.98
N TRP A 7 5.46 -50.16 -3.30
CA TRP A 7 4.59 -49.20 -3.96
C TRP A 7 5.34 -48.20 -4.82
N TYR A 8 6.56 -47.83 -4.45
CA TYR A 8 7.43 -47.02 -5.30
C TYR A 8 7.70 -47.73 -6.63
N ILE A 9 8.08 -49.01 -6.61
CA ILE A 9 8.33 -49.79 -7.85
C ILE A 9 7.06 -49.90 -8.71
N VAL A 10 5.88 -50.05 -8.09
CA VAL A 10 4.60 -50.17 -8.80
C VAL A 10 4.14 -48.83 -9.38
N VAL A 11 4.26 -47.73 -8.63
CA VAL A 11 3.69 -46.42 -8.99
C VAL A 11 4.65 -45.62 -9.88
N ASN A 12 5.96 -45.64 -9.61
CA ASN A 12 6.95 -44.84 -10.34
C ASN A 12 6.87 -44.94 -11.88
N PRO A 13 6.70 -46.11 -12.51
CA PRO A 13 6.60 -46.19 -13.98
C PRO A 13 5.31 -45.57 -14.55
N VAL A 14 4.22 -45.55 -13.76
CA VAL A 14 2.92 -44.99 -14.18
C VAL A 14 2.76 -43.54 -13.72
N LEU A 15 3.61 -43.07 -12.80
CA LEU A 15 3.53 -41.76 -12.17
C LEU A 15 3.49 -40.60 -13.19
N PRO A 16 4.28 -40.56 -14.28
CA PRO A 16 4.19 -39.48 -15.27
C PRO A 16 2.81 -39.40 -15.95
N MET A 17 2.20 -40.55 -16.24
CA MET A 17 0.87 -40.63 -16.84
C MET A 17 -0.22 -40.26 -15.82
N LEU A 18 -0.09 -40.73 -14.57
CA LEU A 18 -1.01 -40.37 -13.49
C LEU A 18 -0.96 -38.88 -13.17
N LEU A 19 0.23 -38.29 -13.07
CA LEU A 19 0.40 -36.86 -12.80
C LEU A 19 -0.23 -36.00 -13.88
N THR A 20 -0.05 -36.34 -15.16
CA THR A 20 -0.68 -35.59 -16.26
C THR A 20 -2.20 -35.71 -16.22
N HIS A 21 -2.74 -36.89 -15.88
CA HIS A 21 -4.18 -37.06 -15.68
C HIS A 21 -4.72 -36.27 -14.47
N LEU A 22 -4.04 -36.34 -13.32
CA LEU A 22 -4.41 -35.63 -12.10
C LEU A 22 -4.35 -34.12 -12.29
N LEU A 23 -3.30 -33.59 -12.92
CA LEU A 23 -3.17 -32.17 -13.23
C LEU A 23 -4.29 -31.72 -14.18
N GLY A 24 -4.58 -32.50 -15.22
CA GLY A 24 -5.67 -32.20 -16.14
C GLY A 24 -7.07 -32.30 -15.51
N ALA A 25 -7.24 -33.13 -14.49
CA ALA A 25 -8.47 -33.20 -13.70
C ALA A 25 -8.58 -32.02 -12.71
N LEU A 26 -7.48 -31.67 -12.04
CA LEU A 26 -7.42 -30.54 -11.11
C LEU A 26 -7.72 -29.22 -11.82
N GLN A 27 -7.20 -29.04 -13.04
CA GLN A 27 -7.50 -27.85 -13.86
C GLN A 27 -8.98 -27.73 -14.24
N ARG A 28 -9.70 -28.85 -14.37
CA ARG A 28 -11.12 -28.86 -14.72
C ARG A 28 -12.02 -28.58 -13.52
N ASP A 29 -11.64 -29.09 -12.35
CA ASP A 29 -12.48 -29.08 -11.15
C ASP A 29 -11.78 -28.44 -9.93
N ILE A 30 -11.01 -27.36 -10.14
CA ILE A 30 -10.21 -26.75 -9.05
C ILE A 30 -11.06 -26.26 -7.88
N ASN A 31 -12.28 -25.78 -8.15
CA ASN A 31 -13.22 -25.30 -7.14
C ASN A 31 -13.72 -26.41 -6.19
N GLN A 32 -13.52 -27.68 -6.54
CA GLN A 32 -13.84 -28.80 -5.64
C GLN A 32 -12.69 -29.10 -4.67
N VAL A 33 -11.50 -28.53 -4.88
CA VAL A 33 -10.29 -28.88 -4.10
C VAL A 33 -9.71 -27.68 -3.37
N VAL A 34 -9.89 -26.47 -3.90
CA VAL A 34 -9.43 -25.22 -3.28
C VAL A 34 -10.60 -24.25 -3.15
N ASP A 35 -10.94 -23.90 -1.90
CA ASP A 35 -11.91 -22.86 -1.59
C ASP A 35 -11.19 -21.50 -1.49
N LEU A 36 -11.08 -20.80 -2.63
CA LEU A 36 -10.44 -19.48 -2.70
C LEU A 36 -11.11 -18.45 -1.77
N PRO A 37 -12.45 -18.32 -1.72
CA PRO A 37 -13.12 -17.47 -0.73
C PRO A 37 -12.67 -17.75 0.71
N TYR A 38 -12.55 -19.03 1.10
CA TYR A 38 -12.05 -19.39 2.41
C TYR A 38 -10.60 -18.95 2.63
N VAL A 39 -9.69 -19.16 1.67
CA VAL A 39 -8.28 -18.71 1.77
C VAL A 39 -8.19 -17.21 1.99
N VAL A 40 -8.91 -16.43 1.17
CA VAL A 40 -8.91 -14.97 1.23
C VAL A 40 -9.51 -14.49 2.56
N ASN A 41 -10.65 -15.04 2.95
CA ASN A 41 -11.31 -14.67 4.21
C ASN A 41 -10.45 -15.03 5.42
N ASN A 42 -9.84 -16.22 5.42
CA ASN A 42 -8.96 -16.65 6.50
C ASN A 42 -7.72 -15.73 6.59
N ALA A 43 -7.14 -15.33 5.47
CA ALA A 43 -6.01 -14.38 5.48
C ALA A 43 -6.39 -13.03 6.13
N PHE A 44 -7.52 -12.43 5.74
CA PHE A 44 -7.95 -11.14 6.26
C PHE A 44 -8.54 -11.18 7.68
N VAL A 45 -9.18 -12.28 8.08
CA VAL A 45 -9.77 -12.45 9.42
C VAL A 45 -8.71 -12.87 10.44
N ARG A 46 -7.81 -13.78 10.07
CA ARG A 46 -6.73 -14.26 10.94
C ARG A 46 -5.75 -13.14 11.23
N ASP A 47 -5.47 -12.30 10.24
CA ASP A 47 -4.53 -11.19 10.38
C ASP A 47 -5.08 -9.89 9.80
N LYS A 48 -5.67 -9.08 10.69
CA LYS A 48 -6.15 -7.73 10.34
C LYS A 48 -5.02 -6.82 9.83
N VAL A 49 -3.76 -7.11 10.17
CA VAL A 49 -2.61 -6.34 9.68
C VAL A 49 -2.47 -6.49 8.17
N VAL A 50 -2.81 -7.65 7.59
CA VAL A 50 -2.76 -7.86 6.13
C VAL A 50 -3.70 -6.90 5.40
N LEU A 51 -4.88 -6.63 5.96
CA LEU A 51 -5.81 -5.65 5.37
C LEU A 51 -5.25 -4.23 5.44
N VAL A 52 -4.65 -3.86 6.58
CA VAL A 52 -4.00 -2.55 6.76
C VAL A 52 -2.81 -2.40 5.82
N ASP A 53 -1.99 -3.43 5.68
CA ASP A 53 -0.83 -3.44 4.79
C ASP A 53 -1.26 -3.33 3.32
N LEU A 54 -2.33 -4.02 2.91
CA LEU A 54 -2.90 -3.89 1.57
C LEU A 54 -3.28 -2.44 1.29
N PHE A 55 -4.04 -1.85 2.20
CA PHE A 55 -4.50 -0.47 2.08
C PHE A 55 -3.34 0.53 2.06
N GLN A 56 -2.36 0.39 2.96
CA GLN A 56 -1.19 1.25 3.02
C GLN A 56 -0.29 1.09 1.80
N LYS A 57 -0.19 -0.12 1.24
CA LYS A 57 0.59 -0.39 0.05
C LYS A 57 -0.05 0.28 -1.17
N VAL A 58 -1.31 -0.05 -1.42
CA VAL A 58 -2.08 0.41 -2.59
C VAL A 58 -2.37 1.91 -2.55
N GLY A 59 -2.77 2.43 -1.39
CA GLY A 59 -3.19 3.82 -1.21
C GLY A 59 -2.08 4.78 -0.80
N ARG A 60 -0.80 4.36 -0.84
CA ARG A 60 0.31 5.16 -0.28
C ARG A 60 0.36 6.58 -0.86
N VAL A 61 0.25 6.69 -2.18
CA VAL A 61 0.37 7.97 -2.89
C VAL A 61 -0.87 8.84 -2.62
N GLU A 62 -2.04 8.23 -2.55
CA GLU A 62 -3.30 8.91 -2.26
C GLU A 62 -3.34 9.44 -0.82
N LEU A 63 -2.82 8.67 0.14
CA LEU A 63 -2.63 9.12 1.52
C LEU A 63 -1.61 10.27 1.60
N GLU A 64 -0.48 10.18 0.90
CA GLU A 64 0.50 11.26 0.81
C GLU A 64 -0.11 12.53 0.19
N PHE A 65 -0.93 12.39 -0.86
CA PHE A 65 -1.68 13.49 -1.45
C PHE A 65 -2.68 14.10 -0.47
N LEU A 66 -3.43 13.29 0.27
CA LEU A 66 -4.39 13.78 1.26
C LEU A 66 -3.70 14.64 2.33
N VAL A 67 -2.53 14.19 2.82
CA VAL A 67 -1.73 14.95 3.80
C VAL A 67 -1.16 16.25 3.19
N ASN A 68 -0.58 16.19 1.99
CA ASN A 68 0.09 17.33 1.37
C ASN A 68 -0.89 18.39 0.83
N SER A 69 -2.01 17.95 0.25
CA SER A 69 -3.06 18.83 -0.27
C SER A 69 -3.79 19.59 0.83
N GLY A 70 -3.92 19.00 2.02
CA GLY A 70 -4.47 19.66 3.20
C GLY A 70 -3.75 20.96 3.55
N PHE A 71 -2.43 21.01 3.41
CA PHE A 71 -1.67 22.25 3.59
C PHE A 71 -2.02 23.31 2.53
N GLY A 72 -2.08 22.91 1.26
CA GLY A 72 -2.38 23.82 0.14
C GLY A 72 -3.79 24.43 0.25
N PHE A 73 -4.81 23.59 0.38
CA PHE A 73 -6.20 24.04 0.53
C PHE A 73 -6.41 24.80 1.84
N GLY A 74 -5.85 24.32 2.95
CA GLY A 74 -5.91 24.99 4.24
C GLY A 74 -5.29 26.38 4.19
N PHE A 75 -4.18 26.55 3.47
CA PHE A 75 -3.54 27.85 3.27
C PHE A 75 -4.43 28.81 2.45
N VAL A 76 -4.97 28.37 1.31
CA VAL A 76 -5.83 29.19 0.44
C VAL A 76 -7.12 29.59 1.17
N LEU A 77 -7.80 28.63 1.79
CA LEU A 77 -9.02 28.89 2.56
C LEU A 77 -8.73 29.71 3.83
N GLY A 78 -7.57 29.54 4.45
CA GLY A 78 -7.09 30.35 5.56
C GLY A 78 -6.84 31.81 5.18
N LEU A 79 -6.28 32.08 4.00
CA LEU A 79 -6.15 33.44 3.47
C LEU A 79 -7.52 34.08 3.20
N MET A 80 -8.45 33.32 2.64
CA MET A 80 -9.83 33.76 2.45
C MET A 80 -10.50 34.06 3.80
N GLN A 81 -10.34 33.17 4.79
CA GLN A 81 -10.80 33.38 6.17
C GLN A 81 -10.21 34.68 6.74
N MET A 82 -8.91 34.91 6.59
CA MET A 82 -8.23 36.10 7.09
C MET A 82 -8.81 37.37 6.47
N ALA A 83 -9.03 37.38 5.15
CA ALA A 83 -9.64 38.52 4.45
C ALA A 83 -11.07 38.80 4.93
N LEU A 84 -11.89 37.76 5.11
CA LEU A 84 -13.25 37.88 5.63
C LEU A 84 -13.28 38.39 7.08
N TRP A 85 -12.37 37.90 7.91
CA TRP A 85 -12.25 38.34 9.30
C TRP A 85 -11.80 39.80 9.41
N ALA A 86 -10.90 40.26 8.53
CA ALA A 86 -10.45 41.65 8.48
C ALA A 86 -11.60 42.64 8.22
N ALA A 87 -12.65 42.22 7.51
CA ALA A 87 -13.83 43.05 7.24
C ALA A 87 -14.73 43.22 8.47
N LYS A 88 -14.94 42.17 9.27
CA LYS A 88 -15.78 42.21 10.50
C LYS A 88 -15.17 41.37 11.63
N PRO A 89 -14.19 41.92 12.37
CA PRO A 89 -13.48 41.17 13.39
C PRO A 89 -14.37 40.93 14.61
N LYS A 90 -14.80 39.68 14.80
CA LYS A 90 -15.48 39.21 16.01
C LYS A 90 -14.66 38.08 16.65
N PRO A 91 -14.61 37.96 17.99
CA PRO A 91 -13.81 36.93 18.64
C PRO A 91 -14.32 35.51 18.31
N TRP A 92 -15.63 35.30 18.34
CA TRP A 92 -16.23 33.98 18.08
C TRP A 92 -16.16 33.53 16.62
N THR A 93 -15.87 34.43 15.67
CA THR A 93 -15.81 34.06 14.26
C THR A 93 -14.56 33.27 13.91
N LEU A 94 -13.46 33.40 14.67
CA LEU A 94 -12.22 32.66 14.40
C LEU A 94 -12.33 31.16 14.69
N PRO A 95 -12.87 30.69 15.84
CA PRO A 95 -13.06 29.26 16.09
C PRO A 95 -14.06 28.63 15.14
N VAL A 96 -15.16 29.32 14.84
CA VAL A 96 -16.19 28.83 13.90
C VAL A 96 -15.65 28.78 12.47
N ALA A 97 -14.94 29.82 12.02
CA ALA A 97 -14.35 29.82 10.69
C ALA A 97 -13.21 28.82 10.58
N GLY A 98 -12.38 28.64 11.62
CA GLY A 98 -11.36 27.61 11.67
C GLY A 98 -11.95 26.21 11.55
N ALA A 99 -13.04 25.92 12.27
CA ALA A 99 -13.77 24.66 12.15
C ALA A 99 -14.33 24.44 10.74
N LEU A 100 -14.93 25.48 10.14
CA LEU A 100 -15.47 25.42 8.79
C LEU A 100 -14.36 25.21 7.75
N VAL A 101 -13.25 25.91 7.86
CA VAL A 101 -12.09 25.75 6.96
C VAL A 101 -11.54 24.34 7.09
N GLY A 102 -11.31 23.84 8.32
CA GLY A 102 -10.83 22.46 8.53
C GLY A 102 -11.78 21.41 7.94
N TYR A 103 -13.08 21.57 8.12
CA TYR A 103 -14.11 20.71 7.53
C TYR A 103 -14.07 20.75 6.00
N VAL A 104 -14.12 21.95 5.41
CA VAL A 104 -14.19 22.15 3.95
C VAL A 104 -12.89 21.71 3.27
N THR A 105 -11.73 22.00 3.85
CA THR A 105 -10.43 21.53 3.34
C THR A 105 -10.40 20.01 3.24
N ASN A 106 -10.80 19.30 4.30
CA ASN A 106 -10.75 17.85 4.30
C ASN A 106 -11.80 17.24 3.36
N TRP A 107 -12.99 17.83 3.31
CA TRP A 107 -14.04 17.44 2.35
C TRP A 107 -13.57 17.60 0.89
N ILE A 108 -12.92 18.72 0.55
CA ILE A 108 -12.36 18.93 -0.80
C ILE A 108 -11.26 17.93 -1.10
N ALA A 109 -10.35 17.68 -0.16
CA ALA A 109 -9.23 16.76 -0.36
C ALA A 109 -9.71 15.33 -0.67
N ILE A 110 -10.67 14.82 0.11
CA ILE A 110 -11.29 13.51 -0.13
C ILE A 110 -12.04 13.50 -1.46
N LYS A 111 -12.80 14.56 -1.75
CA LYS A 111 -13.57 14.64 -2.98
C LYS A 111 -12.68 14.54 -4.22
N LEU A 112 -11.52 15.19 -4.22
CA LEU A 112 -10.55 15.12 -5.32
C LEU A 112 -9.83 13.77 -5.43
N LEU A 113 -9.93 12.93 -4.39
CA LEU A 113 -9.34 11.61 -4.39
C LEU A 113 -10.08 10.65 -5.32
N PHE A 114 -11.42 10.73 -5.33
CA PHE A 114 -12.32 9.80 -6.03
C PHE A 114 -13.14 10.46 -7.16
N GLU A 115 -13.43 11.76 -7.07
CA GLU A 115 -14.21 12.49 -8.08
C GLU A 115 -13.35 13.46 -8.91
N PRO A 116 -13.58 13.55 -10.24
CA PRO A 116 -14.57 12.79 -11.01
C PRO A 116 -14.06 11.40 -11.39
N VAL A 117 -14.96 10.41 -11.36
CA VAL A 117 -14.70 8.99 -11.64
C VAL A 117 -14.21 8.80 -13.08
N GLU A 118 -14.98 9.36 -14.02
CA GLU A 118 -14.60 9.42 -15.43
C GLU A 118 -13.74 10.65 -15.70
N PRO A 119 -12.75 10.56 -16.61
CA PRO A 119 -11.91 11.69 -16.97
C PRO A 119 -12.76 12.80 -17.61
N VAL A 120 -12.83 13.95 -16.95
CA VAL A 120 -13.54 15.15 -17.43
C VAL A 120 -12.54 16.12 -18.05
N ASN A 121 -12.77 16.48 -19.30
CA ASN A 121 -11.97 17.51 -19.97
C ASN A 121 -12.40 18.91 -19.48
N VAL A 122 -11.52 19.57 -18.76
CA VAL A 122 -11.68 20.98 -18.37
C VAL A 122 -11.07 21.85 -19.47
N GLY A 123 -11.91 22.17 -20.46
CA GLY A 123 -11.49 22.86 -21.69
C GLY A 123 -10.71 21.94 -22.65
N ASP A 124 -9.92 22.53 -23.56
CA ASP A 124 -9.16 21.79 -24.59
C ASP A 124 -7.80 21.27 -24.10
N MET A 125 -7.36 21.57 -22.85
CA MET A 125 -5.96 21.38 -22.44
C MET A 125 -5.76 20.55 -21.17
N PHE A 126 -6.77 20.35 -20.33
CA PHE A 126 -6.63 19.66 -19.04
C PHE A 126 -7.67 18.57 -18.87
N VAL A 127 -7.23 17.38 -18.47
CA VAL A 127 -8.10 16.26 -18.09
C VAL A 127 -8.04 16.15 -16.58
N VAL A 128 -9.20 16.23 -15.93
CA VAL A 128 -9.33 16.08 -14.48
C VAL A 128 -10.03 14.77 -14.20
N GLN A 129 -9.44 13.98 -13.32
CA GLN A 129 -9.95 12.70 -12.85
C GLN A 129 -9.56 12.55 -11.37
N GLY A 130 -10.35 11.80 -10.61
CA GLY A 130 -9.97 11.37 -9.26
C GLY A 130 -8.59 10.72 -9.26
N LEU A 131 -7.81 10.98 -8.23
CA LEU A 131 -6.42 10.53 -8.16
C LEU A 131 -6.34 8.99 -8.19
N PHE A 132 -7.22 8.31 -7.46
CA PHE A 132 -7.26 6.84 -7.40
C PHE A 132 -7.54 6.23 -8.77
N GLU A 133 -8.56 6.74 -9.46
CA GLU A 133 -9.01 6.24 -10.76
C GLU A 133 -7.97 6.53 -11.84
N SER A 134 -7.31 7.70 -11.78
CA SER A 134 -6.21 8.04 -12.68
C SER A 134 -5.01 7.08 -12.56
N ARG A 135 -4.82 6.48 -11.38
CA ARG A 135 -3.75 5.51 -11.06
C ARG A 135 -4.22 4.05 -11.08
N GLN A 136 -5.39 3.76 -11.65
CA GLN A 136 -5.96 2.39 -11.72
C GLN A 136 -4.93 1.34 -12.17
N VAL A 137 -4.10 1.66 -13.16
CA VAL A 137 -3.08 0.73 -13.68
C VAL A 137 -2.04 0.37 -12.62
N GLU A 138 -1.52 1.36 -11.92
CA GLU A 138 -0.48 1.19 -10.90
C GLU A 138 -1.06 0.49 -9.66
N VAL A 139 -2.23 0.93 -9.20
CA VAL A 139 -2.96 0.29 -8.09
C VAL A 139 -3.28 -1.17 -8.39
N SER A 140 -3.69 -1.49 -9.63
CA SER A 140 -3.97 -2.87 -10.02
C SER A 140 -2.72 -3.76 -9.97
N ASP A 141 -1.56 -3.24 -10.34
CA ASP A 141 -0.29 -3.97 -10.25
C ASP A 141 0.12 -4.18 -8.78
N GLU A 142 0.05 -3.14 -7.96
CA GLU A 142 0.38 -3.23 -6.53
C GLU A 142 -0.56 -4.19 -5.79
N PHE A 143 -1.87 -4.15 -6.12
CA PHE A 143 -2.85 -5.08 -5.58
C PHE A 143 -2.55 -6.53 -5.98
N GLY A 144 -2.29 -6.77 -7.27
CA GLY A 144 -1.94 -8.10 -7.77
C GLY A 144 -0.72 -8.68 -7.06
N ALA A 145 0.35 -7.87 -6.95
CA ALA A 145 1.59 -8.26 -6.30
C ALA A 145 1.36 -8.55 -4.81
N PHE A 146 0.60 -7.71 -4.11
CA PHE A 146 0.26 -7.92 -2.71
C PHE A 146 -0.53 -9.22 -2.50
N MET A 147 -1.55 -9.45 -3.33
CA MET A 147 -2.39 -10.65 -3.21
C MET A 147 -1.57 -11.91 -3.44
N GLU A 148 -0.67 -11.96 -4.42
CA GLU A 148 0.21 -13.11 -4.65
C GLU A 148 1.21 -13.31 -3.50
N GLU A 149 1.81 -12.24 -2.98
CA GLU A 149 2.82 -12.35 -1.93
C GLU A 149 2.21 -12.77 -0.58
N ARG A 150 1.05 -12.21 -0.21
CA ARG A 150 0.54 -12.26 1.17
C ARG A 150 -0.73 -13.07 1.37
N VAL A 151 -1.54 -13.31 0.33
CA VAL A 151 -2.86 -13.94 0.48
C VAL A 151 -2.94 -15.25 -0.30
N LEU A 152 -2.73 -15.18 -1.62
CA LEU A 152 -2.82 -16.28 -2.58
C LEU A 152 -1.43 -16.82 -2.92
N SER A 153 -0.54 -16.85 -1.93
CA SER A 153 0.82 -17.33 -2.09
C SER A 153 0.87 -18.86 -2.21
N SER A 154 1.91 -19.37 -2.89
CA SER A 154 2.10 -20.81 -3.08
C SER A 154 2.03 -21.62 -1.77
N PRO A 155 2.68 -21.22 -0.65
CA PRO A 155 2.54 -21.91 0.62
C PRO A 155 1.10 -21.93 1.13
N SER A 156 0.40 -20.79 1.10
CA SER A 156 -0.99 -20.68 1.58
C SER A 156 -1.96 -21.54 0.77
N LEU A 157 -1.80 -21.57 -0.55
CA LEU A 157 -2.63 -22.38 -1.45
C LEU A 157 -2.38 -23.88 -1.28
N LEU A 158 -1.12 -24.31 -1.10
CA LEU A 158 -0.79 -25.72 -0.87
C LEU A 158 -1.20 -26.18 0.54
N GLU A 159 -1.11 -25.28 1.53
CA GLU A 159 -1.61 -25.53 2.88
C GLU A 159 -3.13 -25.74 2.84
N GLU A 160 -3.86 -24.88 2.15
CA GLU A 160 -5.31 -25.04 1.96
C GLU A 160 -5.64 -26.33 1.21
N LEU A 161 -4.94 -26.62 0.11
CA LEU A 161 -5.15 -27.83 -0.68
C LEU A 161 -4.97 -29.09 0.17
N SER A 162 -4.02 -29.09 1.11
CA SER A 162 -3.74 -30.22 1.99
C SER A 162 -4.47 -30.16 3.34
N SER A 163 -5.39 -29.20 3.50
CA SER A 163 -6.22 -29.07 4.69
C SER A 163 -7.12 -30.29 4.87
N GLY A 164 -7.51 -30.60 6.11
CA GLY A 164 -8.36 -31.76 6.43
C GLY A 164 -7.68 -33.13 6.38
N GLY A 165 -6.50 -33.27 5.76
CA GLY A 165 -5.75 -34.53 5.74
C GLY A 165 -6.51 -35.65 5.02
N ASP A 166 -6.80 -36.75 5.72
CA ASP A 166 -7.48 -37.92 5.14
C ASP A 166 -8.98 -37.68 4.91
N ASP A 167 -9.57 -36.68 5.58
CA ASP A 167 -10.96 -36.25 5.41
C ASP A 167 -11.07 -34.99 4.53
N GLY A 168 -9.95 -34.52 3.98
CA GLY A 168 -9.86 -33.30 3.18
C GLY A 168 -10.22 -33.46 1.70
N GLU A 169 -10.44 -32.33 1.03
CA GLU A 169 -10.85 -32.30 -0.38
C GLU A 169 -9.79 -32.87 -1.33
N LEU A 170 -8.50 -32.64 -1.06
CA LEU A 170 -7.43 -33.25 -1.86
C LEU A 170 -7.42 -34.78 -1.73
N TYR A 171 -7.66 -35.32 -0.54
CA TYR A 171 -7.77 -36.77 -0.38
C TYR A 171 -8.95 -37.32 -1.17
N ALA A 172 -10.13 -36.70 -1.03
CA ALA A 172 -11.34 -37.08 -1.77
C ALA A 172 -11.15 -36.96 -3.28
N PHE A 173 -10.46 -35.93 -3.75
CA PHE A 173 -10.09 -35.74 -5.15
C PHE A 173 -9.16 -36.86 -5.63
N LEU A 174 -8.06 -37.12 -4.93
CA LEU A 174 -7.12 -38.19 -5.28
C LEU A 174 -7.82 -39.55 -5.30
N ARG A 175 -8.72 -39.82 -4.36
CA ARG A 175 -9.46 -41.08 -4.30
C ARG A 175 -10.43 -41.26 -5.46
N ARG A 176 -11.02 -40.17 -5.98
CA ARG A 176 -11.92 -40.21 -7.15
C ARG A 176 -11.16 -40.40 -8.46
N GLN A 177 -9.98 -39.80 -8.59
CA GLN A 177 -9.21 -39.83 -9.84
C GLN A 177 -8.26 -41.04 -9.94
N LEU A 178 -7.81 -41.58 -8.81
CA LEU A 178 -6.90 -42.73 -8.78
C LEU A 178 -7.66 -44.06 -8.73
N PRO A 179 -7.19 -45.09 -9.46
CA PRO A 179 -7.87 -46.37 -9.49
C PRO A 179 -7.76 -47.09 -8.13
N TYR A 180 -8.77 -47.91 -7.82
CA TYR A 180 -8.88 -48.67 -6.56
C TYR A 180 -7.63 -49.46 -6.11
N PRO A 181 -6.77 -49.99 -7.00
CA PRO A 181 -5.54 -50.68 -6.59
C PRO A 181 -4.61 -49.83 -5.72
N ILE A 182 -4.72 -48.49 -5.77
CA ILE A 182 -3.89 -47.61 -4.93
C ILE A 182 -4.45 -47.56 -3.50
N PRO A 183 -3.69 -47.99 -2.49
CA PRO A 183 -4.16 -48.02 -1.11
C PRO A 183 -4.31 -46.63 -0.49
N SER A 184 -5.24 -46.51 0.45
CA SER A 184 -5.49 -45.27 1.22
C SER A 184 -4.25 -44.66 1.88
N HIS A 185 -3.29 -45.48 2.32
CA HIS A 185 -2.07 -44.98 2.97
C HIS A 185 -1.10 -44.28 1.98
N ILE A 186 -1.18 -44.59 0.68
CA ILE A 186 -0.41 -43.89 -0.35
C ILE A 186 -1.03 -42.53 -0.63
N LEU A 187 -2.37 -42.44 -0.64
CA LEU A 187 -3.09 -41.18 -0.79
C LEU A 187 -2.81 -40.25 0.40
N SER A 188 -2.88 -40.77 1.63
CA SER A 188 -2.56 -39.99 2.81
C SER A 188 -1.10 -39.55 2.85
N ALA A 189 -0.17 -40.40 2.38
CA ALA A 189 1.22 -40.00 2.19
C ALA A 189 1.38 -38.87 1.17
N ALA A 190 0.62 -38.89 0.07
CA ALA A 190 0.63 -37.81 -0.92
C ALA A 190 0.09 -36.49 -0.34
N VAL A 191 -1.03 -36.51 0.38
CA VAL A 191 -1.58 -35.31 1.05
C VAL A 191 -0.59 -34.77 2.08
N LYS A 192 0.01 -35.65 2.89
CA LYS A 192 1.06 -35.26 3.85
C LYS A 192 2.30 -34.68 3.17
N ALA A 193 2.70 -35.20 2.01
CA ALA A 193 3.81 -34.66 1.25
C ALA A 193 3.50 -33.24 0.75
N VAL A 194 2.28 -32.97 0.26
CA VAL A 194 1.86 -31.61 -0.12
C VAL A 194 1.88 -30.68 1.09
N LYS A 195 1.37 -31.13 2.24
CA LYS A 195 1.40 -30.37 3.49
C LYS A 195 2.83 -30.06 3.96
N GLU A 196 3.74 -31.03 3.83
CA GLU A 196 5.15 -30.87 4.18
C GLU A 196 5.82 -29.82 3.30
N VAL A 197 5.53 -29.82 2.00
CA VAL A 197 6.01 -28.79 1.06
C VAL A 197 5.45 -27.42 1.44
N ALA A 198 4.14 -27.32 1.70
CA ALA A 198 3.48 -26.07 2.09
C ALA A 198 4.08 -25.45 3.36
N SER A 199 4.38 -26.29 4.36
CA SER A 199 4.86 -25.84 5.67
C SER A 199 6.36 -25.48 5.67
N ASN A 200 7.13 -25.95 4.69
CA ASN A 200 8.59 -25.76 4.61
C ASN A 200 9.02 -25.13 3.28
N PRO A 201 8.61 -23.89 2.97
CA PRO A 201 8.85 -23.30 1.67
C PRO A 201 10.33 -23.09 1.32
N THR A 202 11.18 -22.91 2.33
CA THR A 202 12.64 -22.79 2.16
C THR A 202 13.33 -24.11 1.79
N SER A 203 12.71 -25.25 2.10
CA SER A 203 13.24 -26.58 1.74
C SER A 203 12.91 -26.97 0.29
N TYR A 204 11.86 -26.38 -0.30
CA TYR A 204 11.39 -26.69 -1.65
C TYR A 204 11.23 -25.43 -2.54
N PRO A 205 12.26 -24.58 -2.65
CA PRO A 205 12.14 -23.28 -3.32
C PRO A 205 11.75 -23.42 -4.80
N GLU A 206 12.29 -24.42 -5.50
CA GLU A 206 12.00 -24.67 -6.93
C GLU A 206 10.53 -25.04 -7.17
N LEU A 207 9.90 -25.76 -6.24
CA LEU A 207 8.48 -26.13 -6.35
C LEU A 207 7.59 -24.91 -6.13
N HIS A 208 7.89 -24.09 -5.12
CA HIS A 208 7.12 -22.87 -4.89
C HIS A 208 7.27 -21.88 -6.04
N GLU A 209 8.49 -21.69 -6.56
CA GLU A 209 8.73 -20.85 -7.73
C GLU A 209 7.97 -21.35 -8.96
N TYR A 210 7.95 -22.67 -9.19
CA TYR A 210 7.18 -23.27 -10.28
C TYR A 210 5.67 -23.01 -10.13
N VAL A 211 5.11 -23.23 -8.93
CA VAL A 211 3.68 -23.02 -8.65
C VAL A 211 3.32 -21.54 -8.85
N THR A 212 4.10 -20.63 -8.27
CA THR A 212 3.91 -19.17 -8.43
C THR A 212 3.92 -18.78 -9.91
N ARG A 213 4.94 -19.20 -10.67
CA ARG A 213 5.04 -18.89 -12.10
C ARG A 213 3.89 -19.47 -12.92
N ARG A 214 3.37 -20.64 -12.55
CA ARG A 214 2.28 -21.31 -13.30
C ARG A 214 0.92 -20.72 -13.01
N LEU A 215 0.69 -20.26 -11.78
CA LEU A 215 -0.55 -19.62 -11.40
C LEU A 215 -0.61 -18.17 -11.90
N ASP A 216 0.52 -17.45 -11.88
CA ASP A 216 0.66 -16.07 -12.38
C ASP A 216 -0.45 -15.17 -11.83
N ILE A 217 -0.67 -15.22 -10.51
CA ILE A 217 -1.81 -14.61 -9.82
C ILE A 217 -1.70 -13.10 -9.90
N GLU A 218 -0.52 -12.55 -9.62
CA GLU A 218 -0.22 -11.12 -9.68
C GLU A 218 -0.67 -10.55 -11.02
N ARG A 219 -0.14 -11.10 -12.10
CA ARG A 219 -0.44 -10.60 -13.45
C ARG A 219 -1.90 -10.82 -13.82
N THR A 220 -2.47 -11.96 -13.44
CA THR A 220 -3.86 -12.28 -13.75
C THR A 220 -4.81 -11.30 -13.07
N LEU A 221 -4.65 -11.07 -11.76
CA LEU A 221 -5.47 -10.12 -11.00
C LEU A 221 -5.27 -8.69 -11.50
N ALA A 222 -4.02 -8.25 -11.67
CA ALA A 222 -3.71 -6.91 -12.17
C ALA A 222 -4.35 -6.67 -13.56
N THR A 223 -4.26 -7.65 -14.46
CA THR A 223 -4.86 -7.55 -15.81
C THR A 223 -6.39 -7.48 -15.74
N ARG A 224 -7.02 -8.19 -14.80
CA ARG A 224 -8.48 -8.16 -14.63
C ARG A 224 -8.94 -6.83 -14.08
N LEU A 225 -8.27 -6.30 -13.05
CA LEU A 225 -8.59 -5.00 -12.46
C LEU A 225 -8.39 -3.84 -13.45
N LYS A 226 -7.35 -3.90 -14.28
CA LYS A 226 -7.11 -2.92 -15.36
C LYS A 226 -8.17 -2.89 -16.45
N ARG A 227 -8.98 -3.96 -16.57
CA ARG A 227 -10.05 -4.05 -17.58
C ARG A 227 -11.38 -3.55 -17.06
N LEU A 228 -11.49 -3.29 -15.77
CA LEU A 228 -12.69 -2.70 -15.18
C LEU A 228 -12.83 -1.26 -15.68
N SER A 229 -14.07 -0.84 -15.85
CA SER A 229 -14.39 0.58 -16.02
C SER A 229 -14.00 1.37 -14.76
N ALA A 230 -13.85 2.69 -14.90
CA ALA A 230 -13.51 3.54 -13.76
C ALA A 230 -14.54 3.43 -12.62
N LEU A 231 -15.84 3.33 -12.97
CA LEU A 231 -16.92 3.16 -12.01
C LEU A 231 -16.85 1.81 -11.27
N GLU A 232 -16.62 0.71 -11.99
CA GLU A 232 -16.47 -0.61 -11.33
C GLU A 232 -15.23 -0.66 -10.43
N PHE A 233 -14.16 0.04 -10.81
CA PHE A 233 -12.96 0.12 -10.00
C PHE A 233 -13.16 0.96 -8.73
N GLU A 234 -13.85 2.10 -8.86
CA GLU A 234 -14.27 2.91 -7.72
C GLU A 234 -15.16 2.10 -6.76
N ASP A 235 -16.18 1.41 -7.27
CA ASP A 235 -17.11 0.60 -6.46
C ASP A 235 -16.39 -0.49 -5.64
N LEU A 236 -15.22 -0.95 -6.09
CA LEU A 236 -14.39 -1.90 -5.34
C LEU A 236 -13.61 -1.26 -4.19
N LEU A 237 -13.15 -0.02 -4.36
CA LEU A 237 -12.26 0.66 -3.41
C LEU A 237 -13.03 1.56 -2.45
N HIS A 238 -13.98 2.34 -2.97
CA HIS A 238 -14.69 3.37 -2.23
C HIS A 238 -15.33 2.86 -0.93
N PRO A 239 -15.97 1.67 -0.87
CA PRO A 239 -16.54 1.16 0.39
C PRO A 239 -15.52 1.03 1.52
N VAL A 240 -14.25 0.77 1.20
CA VAL A 240 -13.17 0.64 2.20
C VAL A 240 -12.80 2.02 2.78
N PHE A 241 -12.94 3.09 2.01
CA PHE A 241 -12.62 4.45 2.44
C PHE A 241 -13.82 5.19 3.05
N GLN A 242 -15.03 4.95 2.55
CA GLN A 242 -16.28 5.63 2.96
C GLN A 242 -16.48 5.67 4.48
N GLU A 243 -16.21 4.56 5.17
CA GLU A 243 -16.39 4.45 6.62
C GLU A 243 -15.46 5.43 7.39
N ASP A 244 -14.27 5.71 6.85
CA ASP A 244 -13.29 6.58 7.48
C ASP A 244 -13.39 8.05 7.04
N GLU A 245 -14.08 8.35 5.93
CA GLU A 245 -14.24 9.71 5.39
C GLU A 245 -14.86 10.66 6.41
N ILE A 246 -15.95 10.25 7.06
CA ILE A 246 -16.67 11.09 8.04
C ILE A 246 -15.76 11.39 9.24
N THR A 247 -15.05 10.37 9.73
CA THR A 247 -14.12 10.51 10.86
C THR A 247 -13.02 11.50 10.52
N LEU A 248 -12.48 11.44 9.30
CA LEU A 248 -11.44 12.34 8.84
C LEU A 248 -11.95 13.79 8.70
N ILE A 249 -13.13 13.99 8.10
CA ILE A 249 -13.75 15.32 7.93
C ILE A 249 -14.08 15.94 9.29
N ALA A 250 -14.66 15.15 10.20
CA ALA A 250 -14.97 15.59 11.56
C ALA A 250 -13.71 15.97 12.34
N THR A 251 -12.64 15.17 12.23
CA THR A 251 -11.35 15.43 12.87
C THR A 251 -10.74 16.73 12.34
N GLY A 252 -10.79 16.98 11.02
CA GLY A 252 -10.37 18.24 10.41
C GLY A 252 -11.12 19.45 10.98
N GLY A 253 -12.44 19.34 11.14
CA GLY A 253 -13.27 20.38 11.75
C GLY A 253 -12.94 20.64 13.24
N VAL A 254 -12.74 19.58 14.03
CA VAL A 254 -12.34 19.69 15.45
C VAL A 254 -10.97 20.33 15.59
N LEU A 255 -9.99 19.91 14.79
CA LEU A 255 -8.66 20.51 14.77
C LEU A 255 -8.71 21.98 14.34
N GLY A 256 -9.54 22.31 13.35
CA GLY A 256 -9.81 23.68 12.93
C GLY A 256 -10.43 24.54 14.03
N LEU A 257 -11.36 23.99 14.81
CA LEU A 257 -11.96 24.65 15.97
C LEU A 257 -10.90 24.96 17.03
N ILE A 258 -10.05 23.97 17.35
CA ILE A 258 -8.95 24.13 18.32
C ILE A 258 -7.98 25.20 17.84
N ALA A 259 -7.57 25.15 16.57
CA ALA A 259 -6.68 26.13 15.97
C ALA A 259 -7.28 27.55 16.03
N GLY A 260 -8.55 27.73 15.63
CA GLY A 260 -9.24 29.02 15.73
C GLY A 260 -9.42 29.47 17.18
N GLY A 261 -9.65 28.55 18.12
CA GLY A 261 -9.66 28.82 19.56
C GLY A 261 -8.31 29.35 20.06
N MET A 262 -7.20 28.72 19.66
CA MET A 262 -5.86 29.21 19.96
C MET A 262 -5.61 30.60 19.36
N GLN A 263 -6.03 30.84 18.11
CA GLN A 263 -5.92 32.15 17.45
C GLN A 263 -6.65 33.25 18.24
N THR A 264 -7.85 32.98 18.78
CA THR A 264 -8.55 33.96 19.63
C THR A 264 -7.79 34.27 20.92
N ARG A 265 -7.25 33.25 21.59
CA ARG A 265 -6.58 33.37 22.89
C ARG A 265 -5.20 34.05 22.77
N LEU A 266 -4.50 33.84 21.65
CA LEU A 266 -3.21 34.47 21.34
C LEU A 266 -3.33 35.95 20.90
N GLY A 267 -4.54 36.53 20.93
CA GLY A 267 -4.74 37.98 20.82
C GLY A 267 -5.16 38.47 19.44
N TRP A 268 -5.49 37.58 18.50
CA TRP A 268 -6.07 37.96 17.20
C TRP A 268 -7.59 38.17 17.25
N GLY A 269 -8.24 38.10 18.41
CA GLY A 269 -9.72 38.26 18.53
C GLY A 269 -10.23 39.58 19.12
N GLY A 270 -9.38 40.53 19.53
CA GLY A 270 -9.77 41.72 20.33
C GLY A 270 -9.64 43.09 19.65
N PRO A 271 -10.02 44.20 20.32
CA PRO A 271 -9.84 45.57 19.79
C PRO A 271 -8.34 45.84 19.59
N GLY A 272 -7.92 46.05 18.34
CA GLY A 272 -6.49 46.18 17.97
C GLY A 272 -5.83 44.88 17.47
N ALA A 273 -6.59 43.84 17.14
CA ALA A 273 -6.06 42.61 16.57
C ALA A 273 -5.49 42.78 15.14
N THR A 274 -6.04 43.71 14.33
CA THR A 274 -5.53 44.04 13.00
C THR A 274 -4.09 44.60 13.01
N PRO A 275 -3.72 45.62 13.81
CA PRO A 275 -2.34 46.09 13.88
C PRO A 275 -1.38 45.06 14.50
N LYS A 276 -1.83 44.23 15.44
CA LYS A 276 -1.00 43.16 16.02
C LYS A 276 -0.70 42.04 15.02
N ALA A 277 -1.69 41.62 14.22
CA ALA A 277 -1.49 40.63 13.17
C ALA A 277 -0.53 41.13 12.09
N ILE A 278 -0.68 42.38 11.64
CA ILE A 278 0.23 43.01 10.68
C ILE A 278 1.65 43.10 11.23
N ALA A 279 1.82 43.52 12.49
CA ALA A 279 3.15 43.58 13.13
C ALA A 279 3.82 42.20 13.21
N THR A 280 3.04 41.14 13.45
CA THR A 280 3.57 39.77 13.53
C THR A 280 3.98 39.27 12.14
N ILE A 281 3.16 39.50 11.10
CA ILE A 281 3.49 39.13 9.71
C ILE A 281 4.76 39.87 9.25
N ILE A 282 4.85 41.18 9.49
CA ILE A 282 6.05 41.98 9.18
C ILE A 282 7.27 41.46 9.94
N GLY A 283 7.13 41.18 11.24
CA GLY A 283 8.21 40.64 12.05
C GLY A 283 8.71 39.27 11.58
N THR A 284 7.79 38.39 11.16
CA THR A 284 8.14 37.04 10.68
C THR A 284 8.79 37.09 9.29
N LEU A 285 8.27 37.94 8.39
CA LEU A 285 8.89 38.21 7.09
C LEU A 285 10.28 38.84 7.21
N ALA A 286 10.46 39.78 8.13
CA ALA A 286 11.75 40.40 8.41
C ALA A 286 12.75 39.39 9.00
N ALA A 287 12.30 38.51 9.90
CA ALA A 287 13.14 37.43 10.45
C ALA A 287 13.54 36.41 9.38
N SER A 288 12.61 36.01 8.51
CA SER A 288 12.91 35.12 7.38
C SER A 288 13.86 35.77 6.37
N ALA A 289 13.68 37.05 6.04
CA ALA A 289 14.59 37.79 5.18
C ALA A 289 15.98 37.94 5.79
N ALA A 290 16.06 38.21 7.10
CA ALA A 290 17.32 38.27 7.84
C ALA A 290 18.04 36.93 7.88
N PHE A 291 17.32 35.82 8.03
CA PHE A 291 17.87 34.46 7.99
C PHE A 291 18.48 34.15 6.61
N PHE A 292 17.75 34.38 5.52
CA PHE A 292 18.27 34.17 4.16
C PHE A 292 19.42 35.13 3.79
N TRP A 293 19.39 36.36 4.31
CA TRP A 293 20.49 37.31 4.12
C TRP A 293 21.75 36.87 4.89
N HIS A 294 21.58 36.35 6.10
CA HIS A 294 22.67 35.80 6.90
C HIS A 294 23.29 34.55 6.24
N GLU A 295 22.46 33.65 5.70
CA GLU A 295 22.89 32.46 4.97
C GLU A 295 23.66 32.82 3.68
N LYS A 296 23.18 33.81 2.90
CA LYS A 296 23.92 34.34 1.75
C LYS A 296 25.26 35.00 2.14
N MET A 297 25.33 35.65 3.30
CA MET A 297 26.57 36.25 3.80
C MET A 297 27.59 35.19 4.24
N LEU A 298 27.12 34.06 4.79
CA LEU A 298 27.97 32.91 5.13
C LEU A 298 28.48 32.23 3.86
N ALA A 299 27.62 31.98 2.87
CA ALA A 299 28.00 31.41 1.58
C ALA A 299 29.05 32.26 0.83
N LYS A 300 28.93 33.59 0.90
CA LYS A 300 29.90 34.52 0.29
C LYS A 300 31.27 34.56 1.01
N LYS A 301 31.32 34.11 2.27
CA LYS A 301 32.54 34.03 3.06
C LYS A 301 33.33 32.74 2.77
N ASP A 302 32.64 31.68 2.36
CA ASP A 302 33.22 30.40 1.96
C ASP A 302 33.72 30.38 0.50
N GLU A 303 33.31 31.35 -0.34
CA GLU A 303 33.80 31.54 -1.72
C GLU A 303 35.08 32.42 -1.83
N ALA A 304 35.73 32.77 -0.73
CA ALA A 304 37.02 33.46 -0.80
C ALA A 304 38.06 32.55 -1.51
N PRO A 305 38.82 33.05 -2.51
CA PRO A 305 39.66 32.20 -3.35
C PRO A 305 40.76 31.53 -2.52
N VAL A 306 40.83 30.21 -2.61
CA VAL A 306 41.93 29.41 -2.05
C VAL A 306 43.22 29.78 -2.78
N GLU A 307 44.15 30.43 -2.09
CA GLU A 307 45.52 30.57 -2.58
C GLU A 307 46.16 29.19 -2.74
N VAL A 308 46.59 28.86 -3.96
CA VAL A 308 47.28 27.61 -4.28
C VAL A 308 48.68 27.66 -3.66
N GLY A 309 48.80 27.17 -2.42
CA GLY A 309 50.06 26.88 -1.76
C GLY A 309 50.75 25.65 -2.37
N LYS A 310 52.04 25.79 -2.67
CA LYS A 310 52.91 24.81 -3.34
C LYS A 310 52.75 23.37 -2.80
N ALA A 311 52.58 22.42 -3.73
CA ALA A 311 52.49 20.99 -3.45
C ALA A 311 53.78 20.44 -2.78
N ALA A 312 53.60 19.71 -1.68
CA ALA A 312 54.65 18.87 -1.07
C ALA A 312 54.77 17.53 -1.82
N PRO A 313 55.97 16.94 -1.95
CA PRO A 313 56.19 15.76 -2.79
C PRO A 313 55.60 14.48 -2.16
N ILE A 314 54.94 13.70 -3.03
CA ILE A 314 54.25 12.45 -2.74
C ILE A 314 55.25 11.37 -2.28
N ARG A 315 55.13 10.90 -1.04
CA ARG A 315 55.80 9.67 -0.57
C ARG A 315 54.97 8.46 -1.01
N ARG A 316 55.50 7.70 -1.98
CA ARG A 316 55.00 6.36 -2.33
C ARG A 316 55.08 5.43 -1.11
N ARG A 317 53.97 4.82 -0.71
CA ARG A 317 53.97 3.55 0.02
C ARG A 317 53.29 2.49 -0.84
N LEU A 318 54.10 1.52 -1.26
CA LEU A 318 53.68 0.30 -1.94
C LEU A 318 52.80 -0.57 -1.02
N SER A 319 51.80 -1.19 -1.65
CA SER A 319 51.19 -2.50 -1.40
C SER A 319 51.52 -3.26 -0.11
N LEU A 320 50.48 -3.81 0.52
CA LEU A 320 50.34 -5.26 0.72
C LEU A 320 48.90 -5.63 1.09
N VAL A 321 48.42 -6.68 0.44
CA VAL A 321 47.09 -7.30 0.52
C VAL A 321 47.19 -8.55 1.40
N GLN A 322 46.09 -8.87 2.09
CA GLN A 322 45.65 -10.14 2.72
C GLN A 322 45.84 -10.30 4.25
N PRO A 323 45.12 -11.25 4.89
CA PRO A 323 43.65 -11.38 4.97
C PRO A 323 43.18 -11.61 6.44
N VAL A 324 41.86 -11.58 6.65
CA VAL A 324 41.20 -11.91 7.93
C VAL A 324 41.13 -13.42 8.10
N VAL A 325 41.72 -13.99 9.18
CA VAL A 325 41.19 -15.16 9.93
C VAL A 325 41.77 -15.20 11.36
N LYS A 326 40.95 -14.95 12.38
CA LYS A 326 40.49 -15.93 13.39
C LYS A 326 39.48 -15.27 14.32
#